data_AF-J6ENW1-F1
#
_entry.id   AF-J6ENW1-F1
#
_cell.length_a   1.000
_cell.length_b   1.000
_cell.length_c   1.000
_cell.angle_alpha   90.00
_cell.angle_beta   90.00
_cell.angle_gamma   90.00
#
_symmetry.space_group_name_H-M   'P 1'
#
loop_
_entity.id
_entity.type
_entity.pdbx_description
1 polymer ?
#
loop_
_entity_poly.entity_id
_entity_poly.type
_entity_poly.pdbx_seq_one_letter_code
_entity_poly.pdbx_strand_id
1 'polypeptide(L)'
;MTKNCYLLNETLEKVHHGNQVRTAASMLTGDNPTDFDGILTMHNNIIRDFLKTASSNAEFAMENITSVDRSLTSIYYLLKSRHMLSHMNSTVKQHMMIIVKLINFNALGLASSEIISLYNETNLFQAHNLKNILLADFNTWNEYYLSNLKILALQLILKRKLVEEYLPHVLEIFSHDERFLLKDPNLKMHALIKIVLSFFSVTSTCKILFGLKFLQYIKQYKLPFKNYVENISTDSFSKKLLHKSYLDMGPNKVYLNSFYSSYSKLYGGLDKIMLLDLLVYEEAADMQGVTRVKKELSECCDMNENRLLWSCISLDDLSVVLESATDSLQNKKGHVSVTLRCLVCLWSTIRLEGLCKNRDILRQFDRNIIYINSNIKSIEDGPAADSLSQLLTILSEICIDYGEFKRLANVISLFFNASVLFKSHSFLLKTTCLEIRSLLLDNDSKATHRTIMKFEKFVSSAQSIQKKLEVFCYLFNVYCMVRNDSLSFIFDFVRTYSYIVSHA
;
A
#
# COMPACT_ATOMS: atom_id res chain seq x y z
N MET A 1 -4.03 -39.52 -10.05
CA MET A 1 -3.36 -40.15 -8.90
C MET A 1 -3.31 -39.15 -7.77
N THR A 2 -4.16 -39.38 -6.78
CA THR A 2 -4.38 -38.56 -5.58
C THR A 2 -3.29 -38.81 -4.55
N LYS A 3 -2.64 -37.73 -4.06
CA LYS A 3 -1.97 -37.72 -2.76
C LYS A 3 -2.32 -36.40 -2.06
N ASN A 4 -3.01 -36.57 -0.94
CA ASN A 4 -3.63 -35.53 -0.13
C ASN A 4 -2.60 -34.65 0.57
N CYS A 5 -2.74 -33.33 0.44
CA CYS A 5 -2.11 -32.32 1.30
C CYS A 5 -2.91 -32.18 2.60
N TYR A 6 -2.56 -32.96 3.61
CA TYR A 6 -2.96 -32.71 4.99
C TYR A 6 -1.93 -31.78 5.62
N LEU A 7 -2.12 -30.45 5.50
CA LEU A 7 -1.43 -29.43 6.33
C LEU A 7 -2.06 -28.01 6.23
N LEU A 8 -3.20 -27.86 5.54
CA LEU A 8 -3.90 -26.57 5.36
C LEU A 8 -5.15 -26.39 6.23
N ASN A 9 -5.63 -27.43 6.93
CA ASN A 9 -6.89 -27.35 7.67
C ASN A 9 -6.75 -26.87 9.13
N GLU A 10 -5.59 -27.01 9.78
CA GLU A 10 -5.43 -26.58 11.18
C GLU A 10 -5.26 -25.06 11.36
N THR A 11 -5.03 -24.30 10.27
CA THR A 11 -4.96 -22.83 10.31
C THR A 11 -6.31 -22.16 10.02
N LEU A 12 -7.29 -22.90 9.50
CA LEU A 12 -8.64 -22.40 9.20
C LEU A 12 -9.60 -22.52 10.40
N GLU A 13 -9.43 -23.53 11.26
CA GLU A 13 -10.29 -23.71 12.44
C GLU A 13 -10.08 -22.65 13.54
N LYS A 14 -8.92 -21.98 13.58
CA LYS A 14 -8.67 -20.87 14.52
C LYS A 14 -9.15 -19.49 14.01
N VAL A 15 -9.53 -19.38 12.74
CA VAL A 15 -10.04 -18.12 12.14
C VAL A 15 -11.57 -18.10 12.06
N HIS A 16 -12.23 -19.26 12.08
CA HIS A 16 -13.70 -19.35 11.99
C HIS A 16 -14.47 -19.17 13.30
N HIS A 17 -13.82 -18.96 14.45
CA HIS A 17 -14.50 -18.63 15.71
C HIS A 17 -14.63 -17.11 16.00
N GLY A 18 -14.24 -16.24 15.06
CA GLY A 18 -14.38 -14.78 15.21
C GLY A 18 -15.77 -14.22 14.88
N ASN A 19 -16.66 -15.00 14.26
CA ASN A 19 -17.99 -14.58 13.85
C ASN A 19 -19.08 -15.39 14.56
N GLN A 20 -19.26 -15.14 15.85
CA GLN A 20 -20.57 -15.36 16.48
C GLN A 20 -21.12 -14.02 16.94
N VAL A 21 -22.25 -13.67 16.34
CA VAL A 21 -23.16 -12.61 16.78
C VAL A 21 -23.46 -12.85 18.26
N ARG A 22 -22.85 -12.05 19.15
CA ARG A 22 -23.23 -12.05 20.57
C ARG A 22 -24.60 -11.37 20.68
N THR A 23 -25.60 -12.20 20.93
CA THR A 23 -26.96 -11.83 21.31
C THR A 23 -26.91 -10.91 22.53
N ALA A 24 -27.59 -9.76 22.44
CA ALA A 24 -27.81 -8.88 23.57
C ALA A 24 -28.67 -9.58 24.62
N ALA A 25 -28.06 -9.97 25.74
CA ALA A 25 -28.78 -10.35 26.95
C ALA A 25 -28.20 -9.55 28.13
N SER A 26 -28.94 -8.49 28.47
CA SER A 26 -29.18 -8.00 29.84
C SER A 26 -28.34 -8.65 30.95
N MET A 27 -27.32 -7.94 31.43
CA MET A 27 -26.96 -7.88 32.86
C MET A 27 -26.32 -6.52 33.16
N LEU A 28 -27.15 -5.50 33.33
CA LEU A 28 -26.84 -4.38 34.20
C LEU A 28 -27.18 -4.82 35.62
N THR A 29 -26.14 -5.04 36.43
CA THR A 29 -26.10 -4.77 37.88
C THR A 29 -24.73 -5.22 38.40
N GLY A 30 -23.91 -4.28 38.83
CA GLY A 30 -22.64 -4.58 39.49
C GLY A 30 -21.62 -3.47 39.33
N ASP A 31 -21.77 -2.41 40.13
CA ASP A 31 -20.72 -1.44 40.41
C ASP A 31 -19.44 -2.17 40.87
N ASN A 32 -18.39 -2.07 40.07
CA ASN A 32 -17.00 -2.03 40.52
C ASN A 32 -16.19 -1.34 39.41
N PRO A 33 -15.66 -0.12 39.66
CA PRO A 33 -14.65 0.43 38.78
C PRO A 33 -13.41 -0.45 38.97
N THR A 34 -13.27 -1.46 38.11
CA THR A 34 -12.00 -2.19 37.99
C THR A 34 -10.94 -1.14 37.68
N ASP A 35 -9.98 -1.01 38.60
CA ASP A 35 -8.92 -0.01 38.56
C ASP A 35 -8.20 -0.06 37.21
N PHE A 36 -8.54 0.88 36.33
CA PHE A 36 -8.06 0.96 34.95
C PHE A 36 -6.53 1.03 34.94
N ASP A 37 -5.98 1.81 35.87
CA ASP A 37 -4.54 1.94 36.06
C ASP A 37 -3.94 0.63 36.56
N GLY A 38 -4.66 -0.11 37.41
CA GLY A 38 -4.35 -1.47 37.82
C GLY A 38 -4.25 -2.46 36.66
N ILE A 39 -5.21 -2.47 35.74
CA ILE A 39 -5.21 -3.35 34.55
C ILE A 39 -4.06 -2.99 33.61
N LEU A 40 -3.87 -1.70 33.31
CA LEU A 40 -2.79 -1.23 32.45
C LEU A 40 -1.43 -1.54 33.07
N THR A 41 -1.27 -1.36 34.38
CA THR A 41 -0.05 -1.68 35.13
C THR A 41 0.24 -3.18 35.11
N MET A 42 -0.77 -4.01 35.33
CA MET A 42 -0.65 -5.47 35.26
C MET A 42 -0.11 -5.93 33.90
N HIS A 43 -0.74 -5.52 32.80
CA HIS A 43 -0.31 -5.90 31.46
C HIS A 43 1.06 -5.32 31.08
N ASN A 44 1.36 -4.09 31.49
CA ASN A 44 2.68 -3.49 31.30
C ASN A 44 3.78 -4.25 32.07
N ASN A 45 3.47 -4.79 33.26
CA ASN A 45 4.41 -5.61 34.00
C ASN A 45 4.73 -6.91 33.24
N ILE A 46 3.72 -7.59 32.70
CA ILE A 46 3.93 -8.80 31.86
C ILE A 46 4.83 -8.49 30.66
N ILE A 47 4.57 -7.39 29.95
CA ILE A 47 5.40 -6.97 28.80
C ILE A 47 6.83 -6.62 29.24
N ARG A 48 6.98 -5.91 30.36
CA ARG A 48 8.30 -5.53 30.89
C ARG A 48 9.10 -6.74 31.33
N ASP A 49 8.46 -7.70 31.98
CA ASP A 49 9.10 -8.93 32.44
C ASP A 49 9.51 -9.79 31.26
N PHE A 50 8.66 -9.91 30.23
CA PHE A 50 9.06 -10.52 28.97
C PHE A 50 10.27 -9.81 28.37
N LEU A 51 10.24 -8.48 28.25
CA LEU A 51 11.34 -7.72 27.69
C LEU A 51 12.62 -7.87 28.51
N LYS A 52 12.57 -8.01 29.84
CA LYS A 52 13.76 -8.27 30.65
C LYS A 52 14.29 -9.69 30.41
N THR A 53 13.45 -10.70 30.65
CA THR A 53 13.83 -12.11 30.71
C THR A 53 14.12 -12.72 29.34
N ALA A 54 13.42 -12.28 28.29
CA ALA A 54 13.66 -12.76 26.93
C ALA A 54 15.10 -12.48 26.49
N SER A 55 15.72 -11.40 26.98
CA SER A 55 17.12 -11.06 26.68
C SER A 55 18.12 -12.16 27.08
N SER A 56 17.76 -13.00 28.05
CA SER A 56 18.64 -14.01 28.65
C SER A 56 18.22 -15.46 28.36
N ASN A 57 16.99 -15.71 27.89
CA ASN A 57 16.51 -17.06 27.57
C ASN A 57 15.51 -17.04 26.39
N ALA A 58 15.92 -17.59 25.24
CA ALA A 58 15.12 -17.63 24.02
C ALA A 58 13.94 -18.62 24.10
N GLU A 59 14.11 -19.77 24.78
CA GLU A 59 13.05 -20.78 24.91
C GLU A 59 11.89 -20.24 25.75
N PHE A 60 12.21 -19.59 26.89
CA PHE A 60 11.24 -18.90 27.72
C PHE A 60 10.44 -17.84 26.95
N ALA A 61 11.09 -17.11 26.04
CA ALA A 61 10.44 -16.10 25.21
C ALA A 61 9.43 -16.72 24.22
N MET A 62 9.73 -17.89 23.66
CA MET A 62 8.83 -18.54 22.69
C MET A 62 7.59 -19.13 23.38
N GLU A 63 7.72 -19.68 24.58
CA GLU A 63 6.59 -20.27 25.32
C GLU A 63 5.61 -19.21 25.84
N ASN A 64 6.12 -18.05 26.26
CA ASN A 64 5.30 -17.02 26.92
C ASN A 64 4.74 -15.96 25.97
N ILE A 65 5.06 -16.00 24.67
CA ILE A 65 4.62 -14.98 23.70
C ILE A 65 3.10 -14.82 23.69
N THR A 66 2.34 -15.91 23.80
CA THR A 66 0.86 -15.87 23.81
C THR A 66 0.28 -15.05 24.96
N SER A 67 0.95 -15.00 26.11
CA SER A 67 0.55 -14.17 27.27
C SER A 67 0.83 -12.68 27.01
N VAL A 68 1.93 -12.41 26.30
CA VAL A 68 2.31 -11.06 25.86
C VAL A 68 1.32 -10.57 24.81
N ASP A 69 0.95 -11.39 23.82
CA ASP A 69 -0.01 -11.04 22.76
C ASP A 69 -1.36 -10.66 23.37
N ARG A 70 -1.87 -11.47 24.30
CA ARG A 70 -3.12 -11.16 25.03
C ARG A 70 -3.00 -9.83 25.77
N SER A 71 -1.87 -9.57 26.41
CA SER A 71 -1.64 -8.33 27.15
C SER A 71 -1.56 -7.11 26.22
N LEU A 72 -0.88 -7.25 25.07
CA LEU A 72 -0.81 -6.21 24.05
C LEU A 72 -2.19 -5.90 23.46
N THR A 73 -2.95 -6.92 23.02
CA THR A 73 -4.31 -6.75 22.51
C THR A 73 -5.22 -6.10 23.55
N SER A 74 -5.15 -6.54 24.82
CA SER A 74 -5.92 -5.92 25.90
C SER A 74 -5.58 -4.45 26.09
N ILE A 75 -4.29 -4.09 26.09
CA ILE A 75 -3.85 -2.68 26.19
C ILE A 75 -4.33 -1.89 24.98
N TYR A 76 -4.13 -2.36 23.75
CA TYR A 76 -4.56 -1.64 22.55
C TYR A 76 -6.07 -1.42 22.54
N TYR A 77 -6.86 -2.44 22.86
CA TYR A 77 -8.31 -2.31 22.98
C TYR A 77 -8.72 -1.28 24.02
N LEU A 78 -8.11 -1.32 25.21
CA LEU A 78 -8.39 -0.41 26.30
C LEU A 78 -8.05 1.05 25.94
N LEU A 79 -6.89 1.29 25.35
CA LEU A 79 -6.46 2.61 24.92
C LEU A 79 -7.34 3.17 23.79
N LYS A 80 -7.73 2.33 22.82
CA LYS A 80 -8.65 2.72 21.73
C LYS A 80 -10.04 3.08 22.28
N SER A 81 -10.61 2.23 23.14
CA SER A 81 -11.97 2.41 23.69
C SER A 81 -12.11 3.61 24.62
N ARG A 82 -11.04 3.99 25.32
CA ARG A 82 -11.00 5.20 26.17
C ARG A 82 -10.44 6.43 25.47
N HIS A 83 -10.14 6.34 24.18
CA HIS A 83 -9.55 7.42 23.39
C HIS A 83 -8.20 7.94 23.94
N MET A 84 -7.44 7.08 24.61
CA MET A 84 -6.11 7.40 25.18
C MET A 84 -5.00 7.21 24.13
N LEU A 85 -5.17 7.87 22.97
CA LEU A 85 -4.43 7.58 21.75
C LEU A 85 -2.93 7.90 21.85
N SER A 86 -2.55 8.88 22.67
CA SER A 86 -1.14 9.22 22.94
C SER A 86 -0.36 8.06 23.55
N HIS A 87 -0.98 7.28 24.43
CA HIS A 87 -0.37 6.13 25.11
C HIS A 87 -0.18 4.93 24.18
N MET A 88 -0.88 4.88 23.04
CA MET A 88 -0.64 3.85 22.03
C MET A 88 0.79 3.91 21.50
N ASN A 89 1.39 5.10 21.45
CA ASN A 89 2.75 5.27 20.93
C ASN A 89 3.78 4.60 21.84
N SER A 90 3.61 4.66 23.16
CA SER A 90 4.46 3.93 24.11
C SER A 90 4.30 2.42 23.99
N THR A 91 3.08 1.93 23.83
CA THR A 91 2.83 0.49 23.62
C THR A 91 3.46 0.00 22.33
N VAL A 92 3.35 0.76 21.23
CA VAL A 92 4.01 0.45 19.96
C VAL A 92 5.52 0.39 20.12
N LYS A 93 6.15 1.29 20.89
CA LYS A 93 7.60 1.23 21.14
C LYS A 93 8.00 -0.08 21.83
N GLN A 94 7.24 -0.52 22.82
CA GLN A 94 7.49 -1.80 23.50
C GLN A 94 7.27 -2.98 22.56
N HIS A 95 6.19 -2.96 21.77
CA HIS A 95 5.87 -3.99 20.79
C HIS A 95 6.95 -4.09 19.69
N MET A 96 7.42 -2.97 19.15
CA MET A 96 8.57 -2.94 18.22
C MET A 96 9.84 -3.56 18.82
N MET A 97 10.09 -3.33 20.12
CA MET A 97 11.22 -3.96 20.82
C MET A 97 11.05 -5.48 20.96
N ILE A 98 9.83 -5.97 21.20
CA ILE A 98 9.51 -7.40 21.20
C ILE A 98 9.86 -8.01 19.82
N ILE A 99 9.40 -7.39 18.74
CA ILE A 99 9.68 -7.84 17.37
C ILE A 99 11.20 -7.92 17.12
N VAL A 100 11.95 -6.88 17.49
CA VAL A 100 13.41 -6.87 17.33
C VAL A 100 14.08 -8.00 18.12
N LYS A 101 13.63 -8.27 19.35
CA LYS A 101 14.16 -9.37 20.16
C LYS A 101 13.86 -10.74 19.53
N LEU A 102 12.64 -10.95 19.05
CA LEU A 102 12.28 -12.18 18.33
C LEU A 102 13.14 -12.39 17.07
N ILE A 103 13.43 -11.32 16.32
CA ILE A 103 14.35 -11.37 15.17
C ILE A 103 15.76 -11.78 15.61
N ASN A 104 16.26 -11.21 16.71
CA ASN A 104 17.60 -11.49 17.23
C ASN A 104 17.73 -12.93 17.76
N PHE A 105 16.66 -13.51 18.30
CA PHE A 105 16.60 -14.93 18.68
C PHE A 105 16.31 -15.88 17.52
N ASN A 106 16.24 -15.36 16.30
CA ASN A 106 15.92 -16.13 15.10
C ASN A 106 14.52 -16.81 15.15
N ALA A 107 13.61 -16.30 15.99
CA ALA A 107 12.20 -16.68 16.04
C ALA A 107 11.41 -15.97 14.92
N LEU A 108 11.84 -16.15 13.67
CA LEU A 108 11.42 -15.33 12.52
C LEU A 108 9.93 -15.49 12.18
N GLY A 109 9.34 -16.66 12.46
CA GLY A 109 7.90 -16.89 12.27
C GLY A 109 7.05 -16.04 13.22
N LEU A 110 7.38 -16.07 14.52
CA LEU A 110 6.71 -15.25 15.53
C LEU A 110 6.90 -13.76 15.25
N ALA A 111 8.13 -13.32 14.93
CA ALA A 111 8.38 -11.93 14.58
C ALA A 111 7.54 -11.45 13.38
N SER A 112 7.32 -12.31 12.39
CA SER A 112 6.46 -12.00 11.23
C SER A 112 5.00 -11.82 11.65
N SER A 113 4.49 -12.69 12.53
CA SER A 113 3.13 -12.57 13.07
C SER A 113 2.98 -11.32 13.94
N GLU A 114 3.98 -10.99 14.75
CA GLU A 114 3.97 -9.80 15.61
C GLU A 114 4.00 -8.49 14.81
N ILE A 115 4.71 -8.42 13.67
CA ILE A 115 4.62 -7.28 12.75
C ILE A 115 3.18 -7.07 12.27
N ILE A 116 2.50 -8.16 11.88
CA ILE A 116 1.12 -8.12 11.40
C ILE A 116 0.17 -7.73 12.52
N SER A 117 0.35 -8.33 13.71
CA SER A 117 -0.42 -8.05 14.93
C SER A 117 -0.34 -6.57 15.31
N LEU A 118 0.88 -6.00 15.39
CA LEU A 118 1.11 -4.59 15.69
C LEU A 118 0.34 -3.69 14.73
N TYR A 119 0.45 -3.96 13.43
CA TYR A 119 -0.20 -3.17 12.41
C TYR A 119 -1.74 -3.25 12.50
N ASN A 120 -2.29 -4.46 12.64
CA ASN A 120 -3.74 -4.70 12.72
C ASN A 120 -4.38 -4.08 13.97
N GLU A 121 -3.67 -4.08 15.09
CA GLU A 121 -4.15 -3.46 16.33
C GLU A 121 -4.15 -1.92 16.28
N THR A 122 -3.44 -1.32 15.33
CA THR A 122 -3.23 0.14 15.29
C THR A 122 -3.66 0.80 13.98
N ASN A 123 -4.19 0.05 13.01
CA ASN A 123 -4.70 0.58 11.74
C ASN A 123 -6.10 0.07 11.41
N LEU A 124 -6.82 0.86 10.61
CA LEU A 124 -8.12 0.47 10.05
C LEU A 124 -7.96 -0.69 9.08
N PHE A 125 -7.11 -0.52 8.08
CA PHE A 125 -6.87 -1.52 7.05
C PHE A 125 -6.05 -2.66 7.64
N GLN A 126 -6.55 -3.89 7.46
CA GLN A 126 -5.91 -5.08 7.99
C GLN A 126 -4.85 -5.61 7.03
N ALA A 127 -3.80 -6.20 7.59
CA ALA A 127 -2.75 -6.92 6.90
C ALA A 127 -2.88 -8.41 7.19
N HIS A 128 -2.62 -9.23 6.18
CA HIS A 128 -2.61 -10.69 6.30
C HIS A 128 -1.21 -11.28 6.06
N ASN A 129 -0.29 -10.48 5.54
CA ASN A 129 1.08 -10.87 5.22
C ASN A 129 2.00 -9.63 5.20
N LEU A 130 3.32 -9.88 5.09
CA LEU A 130 4.31 -8.80 5.05
C LEU A 130 4.17 -7.90 3.80
N LYS A 131 3.62 -8.41 2.69
CA LYS A 131 3.35 -7.58 1.49
C LYS A 131 2.38 -6.44 1.82
N ASN A 132 1.31 -6.72 2.57
CA ASN A 132 0.37 -5.67 2.98
C ASN A 132 1.05 -4.60 3.83
N ILE A 133 2.00 -5.00 4.69
CA ILE A 133 2.78 -4.08 5.52
C ILE A 133 3.71 -3.21 4.67
N LEU A 134 4.42 -3.80 3.71
CA LEU A 134 5.32 -3.07 2.81
C LEU A 134 4.60 -2.01 1.98
N LEU A 135 3.40 -2.32 1.50
CA LEU A 135 2.59 -1.44 0.64
C LEU A 135 1.55 -0.61 1.43
N ALA A 136 1.61 -0.62 2.76
CA ALA A 136 0.76 0.22 3.60
C ALA A 136 1.09 1.71 3.42
N ASP A 137 0.08 2.56 3.32
CA ASP A 137 0.27 4.00 3.23
C ASP A 137 0.51 4.64 4.62
N PHE A 138 1.30 5.71 4.64
CA PHE A 138 1.45 6.56 5.83
C PHE A 138 0.17 7.34 6.11
N ASN A 139 -0.25 7.33 7.37
CA ASN A 139 -1.31 8.16 7.92
C ASN A 139 -1.01 8.48 9.40
N THR A 140 -1.83 9.31 10.04
CA THR A 140 -1.63 9.71 11.45
C THR A 140 -1.48 8.55 12.43
N TRP A 141 -2.12 7.42 12.17
CA TRP A 141 -2.11 6.25 13.06
C TRP A 141 -0.81 5.46 13.03
N ASN A 142 -0.04 5.57 11.95
CA ASN A 142 1.14 4.74 11.75
C ASN A 142 2.42 5.52 11.42
N GLU A 143 2.34 6.82 11.12
CA GLU A 143 3.48 7.62 10.66
C GLU A 143 4.70 7.58 11.60
N TYR A 144 4.47 7.44 12.90
CA TYR A 144 5.52 7.42 13.92
C TYR A 144 6.30 6.09 14.02
N TYR A 145 5.87 5.03 13.32
CA TYR A 145 6.55 3.73 13.36
C TYR A 145 6.61 2.99 12.01
N LEU A 146 5.76 3.32 11.04
CA LEU A 146 5.55 2.51 9.83
C LEU A 146 6.84 2.32 9.02
N SER A 147 7.65 3.36 8.88
CA SER A 147 8.96 3.30 8.22
C SER A 147 9.87 2.21 8.84
N ASN A 148 10.00 2.22 10.16
CA ASN A 148 10.82 1.26 10.90
C ASN A 148 10.20 -0.14 10.86
N LEU A 149 8.87 -0.26 10.91
CA LEU A 149 8.19 -1.54 10.76
C LEU A 149 8.44 -2.15 9.38
N LYS A 150 8.42 -1.34 8.31
CA LYS A 150 8.77 -1.77 6.95
C LYS A 150 10.23 -2.22 6.85
N ILE A 151 11.16 -1.52 7.51
CA ILE A 151 12.57 -1.95 7.61
C ILE A 151 12.68 -3.33 8.30
N LEU A 152 11.94 -3.55 9.39
CA LEU A 152 11.91 -4.86 10.06
C LEU A 152 11.30 -5.96 9.18
N ALA A 153 10.23 -5.66 8.44
CA ALA A 153 9.62 -6.59 7.48
C ALA A 153 10.61 -6.98 6.37
N LEU A 154 11.34 -6.02 5.81
CA LEU A 154 12.41 -6.27 4.83
C LEU A 154 13.55 -7.10 5.43
N GLN A 155 13.94 -6.82 6.67
CA GLN A 155 14.97 -7.59 7.39
C GLN A 155 14.54 -9.05 7.61
N LEU A 156 13.26 -9.29 7.89
CA LEU A 156 12.69 -10.64 8.00
C LEU A 156 12.70 -11.38 6.68
N ILE A 157 12.30 -10.73 5.58
CA ILE A 157 12.34 -11.32 4.23
C ILE A 157 13.76 -11.78 3.89
N LEU A 158 14.78 -10.95 4.18
CA LEU A 158 16.19 -11.30 4.00
C LEU A 158 16.60 -12.50 4.87
N LYS A 159 16.32 -12.46 6.18
CA LYS A 159 16.72 -13.53 7.12
C LYS A 159 16.03 -14.87 6.84
N ARG A 160 14.77 -14.84 6.39
CA ARG A 160 14.02 -16.04 5.99
C ARG A 160 14.37 -16.53 4.57
N LYS A 161 15.23 -15.81 3.83
CA LYS A 161 15.60 -16.11 2.44
C LYS A 161 14.40 -16.16 1.49
N LEU A 162 13.40 -15.28 1.71
CA LEU A 162 12.18 -15.18 0.89
C LEU A 162 12.28 -14.10 -0.19
N VAL A 163 13.51 -13.72 -0.57
CA VAL A 163 13.74 -12.58 -1.47
C VAL A 163 13.09 -12.79 -2.84
N GLU A 164 13.21 -13.98 -3.42
CA GLU A 164 12.66 -14.26 -4.75
C GLU A 164 11.12 -14.25 -4.74
N GLU A 165 10.48 -14.81 -3.70
CA GLU A 165 9.02 -14.77 -3.54
C GLU A 165 8.50 -13.34 -3.40
N TYR A 166 9.22 -12.49 -2.65
CA TYR A 166 8.81 -11.11 -2.37
C TYR A 166 9.35 -10.10 -3.39
N LEU A 167 10.17 -10.51 -4.36
CA LEU A 167 10.88 -9.63 -5.27
C LEU A 167 9.97 -8.57 -5.94
N PRO A 168 8.86 -8.92 -6.61
CA PRO A 168 8.00 -7.91 -7.23
C PRO A 168 7.41 -6.91 -6.23
N HIS A 169 7.14 -7.34 -4.99
CA HIS A 169 6.60 -6.46 -3.94
C HIS A 169 7.68 -5.54 -3.35
N VAL A 170 8.92 -6.03 -3.26
CA VAL A 170 10.08 -5.23 -2.87
C VAL A 170 10.44 -4.23 -3.97
N LEU A 171 10.30 -4.60 -5.25
CA LEU A 171 10.50 -3.66 -6.34
C LEU A 171 9.40 -2.58 -6.36
N GLU A 172 8.13 -2.95 -6.15
CA GLU A 172 7.01 -2.00 -6.07
C GLU A 172 7.21 -0.93 -4.98
N ILE A 173 7.65 -1.33 -3.77
CA ILE A 173 7.89 -0.37 -2.67
C ILE A 173 9.04 0.60 -3.00
N PHE A 174 10.12 0.13 -3.63
CA PHE A 174 11.25 0.99 -3.99
C PHE A 174 11.03 1.78 -5.29
N SER A 175 10.12 1.32 -6.15
CA SER A 175 9.64 2.07 -7.32
C SER A 175 8.88 3.32 -6.87
N HIS A 176 8.07 3.20 -5.82
CA HIS A 176 7.27 4.30 -5.27
C HIS A 176 7.74 4.67 -3.85
N ASP A 177 9.06 4.78 -3.67
CA ASP A 177 9.68 5.04 -2.37
C ASP A 177 9.24 6.38 -1.75
N GLU A 178 9.04 7.42 -2.56
CA GLU A 178 8.48 8.72 -2.14
C GLU A 178 7.12 8.56 -1.43
N ARG A 179 6.33 7.57 -1.83
CA ARG A 179 5.03 7.27 -1.22
C ARG A 179 5.16 6.35 -0.01
N PHE A 180 5.88 5.23 -0.16
CA PHE A 180 5.84 4.13 0.80
C PHE A 180 6.96 4.14 1.84
N LEU A 181 8.03 4.93 1.67
CA LEU A 181 9.17 4.94 2.60
C LEU A 181 9.59 6.36 3.01
N LEU A 182 9.76 7.28 2.06
CA LEU A 182 10.47 8.54 2.26
C LEU A 182 9.60 9.67 2.86
N LYS A 183 8.43 9.35 3.42
CA LYS A 183 7.57 10.30 4.14
C LYS A 183 7.97 10.51 5.61
N ASP A 184 8.69 9.56 6.21
CA ASP A 184 9.13 9.69 7.60
C ASP A 184 10.35 10.63 7.70
N PRO A 185 10.24 11.79 8.38
CA PRO A 185 11.36 12.72 8.55
C PRO A 185 12.51 12.13 9.38
N ASN A 186 12.25 11.11 10.20
CA ASN A 186 13.22 10.44 11.07
C ASN A 186 13.65 9.07 10.54
N LEU A 187 13.42 8.82 9.25
CA LEU A 187 13.73 7.56 8.60
C LEU A 187 15.19 7.15 8.85
N LYS A 188 15.38 5.91 9.30
CA LYS A 188 16.71 5.34 9.58
C LYS A 188 17.46 5.00 8.29
N MET A 189 17.93 6.02 7.58
CA MET A 189 18.54 5.85 6.25
C MET A 189 19.75 4.91 6.21
N HIS A 190 20.61 4.94 7.23
CA HIS A 190 21.72 3.98 7.29
C HIS A 190 21.25 2.52 7.31
N ALA A 191 20.16 2.22 8.03
CA ALA A 191 19.58 0.89 8.09
C ALA A 191 18.93 0.54 6.74
N LEU A 192 18.13 1.45 6.17
CA LEU A 192 17.48 1.22 4.88
C LEU A 192 18.49 0.96 3.75
N ILE A 193 19.59 1.71 3.68
CA ILE A 193 20.63 1.52 2.66
C ILE A 193 21.35 0.18 2.84
N LYS A 194 21.64 -0.23 4.07
CA LYS A 194 22.20 -1.56 4.34
C LYS A 194 21.24 -2.67 3.92
N ILE A 195 19.94 -2.49 4.11
CA ILE A 195 18.91 -3.41 3.63
C ILE A 195 18.94 -3.49 2.10
N VAL A 196 18.91 -2.36 1.39
CA VAL A 196 18.99 -2.31 -0.09
C VAL A 196 20.23 -3.04 -0.59
N LEU A 197 21.40 -2.79 0.02
CA LEU A 197 22.65 -3.45 -0.36
C LEU A 197 22.64 -4.97 -0.05
N SER A 198 21.96 -5.37 1.03
CA SER A 198 21.77 -6.78 1.36
C SER A 198 20.89 -7.48 0.31
N PHE A 199 19.80 -6.84 -0.14
CA PHE A 199 18.97 -7.32 -1.25
C PHE A 199 19.78 -7.43 -2.54
N PHE A 200 20.55 -6.40 -2.90
CA PHE A 200 21.47 -6.41 -4.04
C PHE A 200 22.43 -7.61 -4.02
N SER A 201 22.94 -7.96 -2.82
CA SER A 201 23.93 -9.02 -2.66
C SER A 201 23.33 -10.42 -2.83
N VAL A 202 22.10 -10.64 -2.34
CA VAL A 202 21.50 -11.99 -2.24
C VAL A 202 20.54 -12.32 -3.38
N THR A 203 19.99 -11.32 -4.08
CA THR A 203 19.06 -11.55 -5.18
C THR A 203 19.76 -12.18 -6.38
N SER A 204 19.07 -13.09 -7.07
CA SER A 204 19.58 -13.73 -8.28
C SER A 204 19.40 -12.86 -9.53
N THR A 205 18.34 -12.05 -9.58
CA THR A 205 17.98 -11.15 -10.70
C THR A 205 17.80 -9.71 -10.21
N CYS A 206 17.58 -8.75 -11.10
CA CYS A 206 17.27 -7.37 -10.76
C CYS A 206 18.35 -6.63 -9.95
N LYS A 207 19.60 -7.11 -9.96
CA LYS A 207 20.73 -6.48 -9.23
C LYS A 207 20.92 -5.03 -9.64
N ILE A 208 20.78 -4.73 -10.93
CA ILE A 208 20.84 -3.36 -11.43
C ILE A 208 19.84 -2.43 -10.72
N LEU A 209 18.60 -2.86 -10.47
CA LEU A 209 17.57 -2.03 -9.84
C LEU A 209 17.96 -1.66 -8.41
N PHE A 210 18.38 -2.64 -7.61
CA PHE A 210 18.87 -2.36 -6.25
C PHE A 210 20.16 -1.53 -6.25
N GLY A 211 21.04 -1.73 -7.22
CA GLY A 211 22.25 -0.93 -7.41
C GLY A 211 21.94 0.54 -7.69
N LEU A 212 21.01 0.82 -8.61
CA LEU A 212 20.54 2.18 -8.92
C LEU A 212 19.93 2.84 -7.70
N LYS A 213 19.08 2.13 -6.95
CA LYS A 213 18.45 2.64 -5.72
C LYS A 213 19.49 2.91 -4.61
N PHE A 214 20.48 2.04 -4.46
CA PHE A 214 21.58 2.25 -3.52
C PHE A 214 22.36 3.54 -3.86
N LEU A 215 22.76 3.72 -5.12
CA LEU A 215 23.46 4.93 -5.56
C LEU A 215 22.59 6.19 -5.37
N GLN A 216 21.30 6.11 -5.72
CA GLN A 216 20.33 7.18 -5.47
C GLN A 216 20.37 7.61 -3.99
N TYR A 217 20.16 6.66 -3.06
CA TYR A 217 20.08 6.99 -1.63
C TYR A 217 21.39 7.51 -1.05
N ILE A 218 22.54 6.95 -1.48
CA ILE A 218 23.86 7.45 -1.07
C ILE A 218 24.01 8.93 -1.40
N LYS A 219 23.63 9.33 -2.63
CA LYS A 219 23.73 10.73 -3.07
C LYS A 219 22.67 11.63 -2.43
N GLN A 220 21.41 11.19 -2.41
CA GLN A 220 20.27 11.93 -1.86
C GLN A 220 20.51 12.36 -0.41
N TYR A 221 21.07 11.45 0.40
CA TYR A 221 21.30 11.66 1.83
C TYR A 221 22.75 12.01 2.18
N LYS A 222 23.60 12.28 1.16
CA LYS A 222 25.00 12.70 1.33
C LYS A 222 25.82 11.76 2.21
N LEU A 223 25.65 10.46 2.02
CA LEU A 223 26.29 9.44 2.84
C LEU A 223 27.61 8.98 2.20
N PRO A 224 28.67 8.71 2.97
CA PRO A 224 29.93 8.22 2.39
C PRO A 224 29.78 6.80 1.84
N PHE A 225 30.00 6.60 0.54
CA PHE A 225 29.96 5.29 -0.12
C PHE A 225 30.85 4.24 0.59
N LYS A 226 32.04 4.67 1.03
CA LYS A 226 33.03 3.84 1.73
C LYS A 226 32.50 3.20 3.03
N ASN A 227 31.42 3.72 3.62
CA ASN A 227 30.81 3.15 4.82
C ASN A 227 30.01 1.86 4.54
N TYR A 228 29.78 1.52 3.27
CA TYR A 228 28.91 0.43 2.86
C TYR A 228 29.60 -0.59 1.98
N VAL A 229 30.48 -0.12 1.09
CA VAL A 229 31.21 -0.97 0.17
C VAL A 229 32.69 -0.63 0.30
N GLU A 230 33.44 -1.58 0.83
CA GLU A 230 34.88 -1.47 1.00
C GLU A 230 35.61 -1.86 -0.29
N ASN A 231 36.84 -1.35 -0.46
CA ASN A 231 37.80 -1.78 -1.49
C ASN A 231 37.44 -1.49 -2.95
N ILE A 232 36.32 -0.84 -3.25
CA ILE A 232 36.01 -0.33 -4.60
C ILE A 232 35.52 1.11 -4.57
N SER A 233 35.75 1.86 -5.64
CA SER A 233 35.18 3.20 -5.81
C SER A 233 33.73 3.12 -6.29
N THR A 234 33.00 4.24 -6.12
CA THR A 234 31.65 4.42 -6.67
C THR A 234 31.61 4.19 -8.18
N ASP A 235 32.65 4.62 -8.90
CA ASP A 235 32.73 4.48 -10.36
C ASP A 235 32.94 3.02 -10.76
N SER A 236 33.82 2.30 -10.05
CA SER A 236 34.00 0.87 -10.25
C SER A 236 32.73 0.08 -9.93
N PHE A 237 31.98 0.47 -8.89
CA PHE A 237 30.68 -0.13 -8.59
C PHE A 237 29.69 0.09 -9.74
N SER A 238 29.60 1.33 -10.25
CA SER A 238 28.72 1.68 -11.38
C SER A 238 29.05 0.88 -12.63
N LYS A 239 30.34 0.71 -12.96
CA LYS A 239 30.78 -0.15 -14.07
C LYS A 239 30.44 -1.62 -13.87
N LYS A 240 30.51 -2.14 -12.63
CA LYS A 240 30.11 -3.53 -12.32
C LYS A 240 28.62 -3.76 -12.52
N LEU A 241 27.77 -2.77 -12.26
CA LEU A 241 26.33 -2.87 -12.47
C LEU A 241 25.94 -3.13 -13.94
N LEU A 242 26.80 -2.72 -14.88
CA LEU A 242 26.59 -2.90 -16.32
C LEU A 242 27.02 -4.28 -16.85
N HIS A 243 27.51 -5.17 -15.98
CA HIS A 243 27.84 -6.53 -16.40
C HIS A 243 26.57 -7.31 -16.75
N LYS A 244 26.61 -8.13 -17.81
CA LYS A 244 25.43 -8.88 -18.32
C LYS A 244 24.68 -9.65 -17.21
N SER A 245 25.41 -10.24 -16.27
CA SER A 245 24.81 -10.99 -15.15
C SER A 245 24.04 -10.13 -14.15
N TYR A 246 24.24 -8.80 -14.14
CA TYR A 246 23.57 -7.88 -13.21
C TYR A 246 22.42 -7.13 -13.88
N LEU A 247 22.41 -7.08 -15.22
CA LEU A 247 21.35 -6.50 -16.04
C LEU A 247 20.15 -7.43 -16.23
N ASP A 248 20.25 -8.71 -15.88
CA ASP A 248 19.11 -9.64 -15.94
C ASP A 248 18.03 -9.22 -14.94
N MET A 249 16.86 -8.80 -15.46
CA MET A 249 15.68 -8.41 -14.69
C MET A 249 14.48 -9.33 -14.91
N GLY A 250 14.58 -10.31 -15.83
CA GLY A 250 13.46 -11.15 -16.24
C GLY A 250 12.15 -10.38 -16.47
N PRO A 251 11.01 -10.82 -15.92
CA PRO A 251 9.72 -10.15 -16.08
C PRO A 251 9.62 -8.79 -15.35
N ASN A 252 10.51 -8.53 -14.39
CA ASN A 252 10.48 -7.31 -13.57
C ASN A 252 11.11 -6.09 -14.28
N LYS A 253 11.47 -6.21 -15.56
CA LYS A 253 12.00 -5.10 -16.37
C LYS A 253 11.06 -3.88 -16.43
N VAL A 254 9.78 -4.07 -16.15
CA VAL A 254 8.77 -3.00 -16.04
C VAL A 254 9.12 -1.92 -15.02
N TYR A 255 9.92 -2.24 -14.00
CA TYR A 255 10.33 -1.29 -12.96
C TYR A 255 11.56 -0.47 -13.33
N LEU A 256 12.27 -0.81 -14.40
CA LEU A 256 13.55 -0.17 -14.75
C LEU A 256 13.43 1.35 -14.84
N ASN A 257 12.42 1.86 -15.55
CA ASN A 257 12.29 3.29 -15.78
C ASN A 257 12.06 4.06 -14.48
N SER A 258 11.27 3.52 -13.56
CA SER A 258 11.01 4.15 -12.27
C SER A 258 12.28 4.29 -11.43
N PHE A 259 13.06 3.21 -11.33
CA PHE A 259 14.34 3.21 -10.62
C PHE A 259 15.36 4.12 -11.29
N TYR A 260 15.47 4.04 -12.61
CA TYR A 260 16.37 4.88 -13.40
C TYR A 260 16.01 6.36 -13.28
N SER A 261 14.73 6.71 -13.38
CA SER A 261 14.26 8.09 -13.28
C SER A 261 14.63 8.72 -11.94
N SER A 262 14.41 7.99 -10.83
CA SER A 262 14.78 8.45 -9.49
C SER A 262 16.30 8.58 -9.28
N TYR A 263 17.09 7.66 -9.83
CA TYR A 263 18.56 7.78 -9.87
C TYR A 263 19.01 8.98 -10.72
N SER A 264 18.49 9.09 -11.94
CA SER A 264 18.83 10.09 -12.96
C SER A 264 18.59 11.52 -12.48
N LYS A 265 17.51 11.76 -11.72
CA LYS A 265 17.24 13.07 -11.09
C LYS A 265 18.41 13.58 -10.23
N LEU A 266 19.17 12.70 -9.59
CA LEU A 266 20.29 13.06 -8.73
C LEU A 266 21.62 13.06 -9.47
N TYR A 267 21.76 12.34 -10.58
CA TYR A 267 22.99 12.17 -11.33
C TYR A 267 22.86 12.75 -12.75
N GLY A 268 23.37 13.98 -12.94
CA GLY A 268 23.36 14.70 -14.22
C GLY A 268 24.73 14.97 -14.85
N GLY A 269 25.80 14.31 -14.38
CA GLY A 269 27.18 14.50 -14.86
C GLY A 269 27.66 13.38 -15.80
N LEU A 270 28.93 13.45 -16.20
CA LEU A 270 29.58 12.49 -17.13
C LEU A 270 29.64 11.05 -16.60
N ASP A 271 29.71 10.86 -15.27
CA ASP A 271 29.80 9.54 -14.63
C ASP A 271 28.43 8.88 -14.38
N LYS A 272 27.39 9.39 -15.04
CA LYS A 272 26.03 8.85 -14.96
C LYS A 272 25.93 7.56 -15.79
N ILE A 273 25.35 6.52 -15.20
CA ILE A 273 24.90 5.35 -15.95
C ILE A 273 23.78 5.80 -16.90
N MET A 274 23.94 5.60 -18.20
CA MET A 274 22.92 6.01 -19.18
C MET A 274 21.89 4.90 -19.36
N LEU A 275 20.63 5.26 -19.65
CA LEU A 275 19.57 4.28 -19.89
C LEU A 275 19.91 3.31 -21.04
N LEU A 276 20.59 3.81 -22.07
CA LEU A 276 21.04 2.99 -23.20
C LEU A 276 22.06 1.92 -22.81
N ASP A 277 22.81 2.11 -21.71
CA ASP A 277 23.73 1.09 -21.19
C ASP A 277 22.96 -0.06 -20.50
N LEU A 278 21.69 0.18 -20.16
CA LEU A 278 20.83 -0.76 -19.42
C LEU A 278 19.88 -1.54 -20.33
N LEU A 279 19.55 -0.98 -21.49
CA LEU A 279 18.69 -1.58 -22.49
C LEU A 279 19.53 -2.33 -23.53
N VAL A 280 19.07 -3.50 -23.97
CA VAL A 280 19.70 -4.16 -25.13
C VAL A 280 19.40 -3.31 -26.36
N TYR A 281 20.39 -3.08 -27.23
CA TYR A 281 20.30 -2.13 -28.37
C TYR A 281 19.09 -2.38 -29.30
N GLU A 282 18.68 -3.65 -29.43
CA GLU A 282 17.49 -4.09 -30.18
C GLU A 282 16.19 -3.58 -29.54
N GLU A 283 16.08 -3.63 -28.20
CA GLU A 283 14.92 -3.12 -27.47
C GLU A 283 14.83 -1.58 -27.54
N ALA A 284 15.96 -0.88 -27.55
CA ALA A 284 16.00 0.58 -27.67
C ALA A 284 15.62 1.05 -29.09
N ALA A 285 15.99 0.30 -30.13
CA ALA A 285 15.64 0.59 -31.52
C ALA A 285 14.15 0.34 -31.81
N ASP A 286 13.57 -0.73 -31.24
CA ASP A 286 12.14 -1.05 -31.38
C ASP A 286 11.24 -0.02 -30.69
N MET A 287 11.68 0.61 -29.60
CA MET A 287 10.93 1.71 -28.94
C MET A 287 10.85 2.96 -29.83
N GLN A 288 11.95 3.36 -30.46
CA GLN A 288 11.96 4.54 -31.34
C GLN A 288 11.11 4.35 -32.60
N GLY A 289 10.91 3.11 -33.04
CA GLY A 289 10.07 2.77 -34.20
C GLY A 289 8.57 3.02 -34.00
N VAL A 290 8.10 3.13 -32.76
CA VAL A 290 6.68 3.39 -32.42
C VAL A 290 6.21 4.77 -32.90
N THR A 291 7.11 5.77 -32.91
CA THR A 291 6.83 7.13 -33.40
C THR A 291 6.41 7.19 -34.88
N ARG A 292 6.77 6.19 -35.69
CA ARG A 292 6.61 6.26 -37.16
C ARG A 292 5.28 5.72 -37.69
N VAL A 293 4.49 5.04 -36.86
CA VAL A 293 3.19 4.49 -37.27
C VAL A 293 2.15 4.83 -36.21
N LYS A 294 1.16 5.66 -36.57
CA LYS A 294 0.02 5.95 -35.69
C LYS A 294 -0.80 4.67 -35.51
N LYS A 295 -0.57 3.95 -34.42
CA LYS A 295 -1.25 2.71 -34.05
C LYS A 295 -2.52 2.98 -33.27
N GLU A 296 -3.52 2.10 -33.41
CA GLU A 296 -4.68 2.10 -32.52
C GLU A 296 -4.24 1.73 -31.10
N LEU A 297 -4.95 2.21 -30.06
CA LEU A 297 -4.55 1.95 -28.68
C LEU A 297 -4.49 0.44 -28.37
N SER A 298 -5.41 -0.34 -28.93
CA SER A 298 -5.46 -1.81 -28.80
C SER A 298 -4.17 -2.49 -29.29
N GLU A 299 -3.53 -1.96 -30.33
CA GLU A 299 -2.29 -2.48 -30.91
C GLU A 299 -1.05 -2.17 -30.06
N CYS A 300 -1.18 -1.25 -29.10
CA CYS A 300 -0.12 -0.88 -28.16
C CYS A 300 -0.19 -1.67 -26.84
N CYS A 301 -1.23 -2.48 -26.64
CA CYS A 301 -1.52 -3.16 -25.36
C CYS A 301 -1.18 -4.65 -25.40
N ASP A 302 -0.51 -5.14 -24.36
CA ASP A 302 -0.48 -6.55 -24.00
C ASP A 302 -1.66 -6.86 -23.06
N MET A 303 -2.73 -7.40 -23.66
CA MET A 303 -3.97 -7.71 -22.96
C MET A 303 -3.87 -8.87 -21.97
N ASN A 304 -2.81 -9.69 -22.05
CA ASN A 304 -2.58 -10.79 -21.11
C ASN A 304 -1.89 -10.28 -19.85
N GLU A 305 -0.95 -9.35 -20.03
CA GLU A 305 -0.16 -8.77 -18.93
C GLU A 305 -0.75 -7.46 -18.37
N ASN A 306 -1.88 -6.97 -18.92
CA ASN A 306 -2.55 -5.73 -18.51
C ASN A 306 -1.61 -4.51 -18.51
N ARG A 307 -0.76 -4.40 -19.52
CA ARG A 307 0.24 -3.33 -19.69
C ARG A 307 0.42 -3.00 -21.17
N LEU A 308 1.15 -1.94 -21.48
CA LEU A 308 1.61 -1.67 -22.83
C LEU A 308 2.69 -2.68 -23.23
N LEU A 309 2.86 -2.91 -24.54
CA LEU A 309 3.85 -3.84 -25.07
C LEU A 309 5.29 -3.48 -24.71
N TRP A 310 5.54 -2.19 -24.46
CA TRP A 310 6.86 -1.64 -24.17
C TRP A 310 6.95 -1.16 -22.72
N SER A 311 8.16 -1.23 -22.17
CA SER A 311 8.54 -0.62 -20.88
C SER A 311 9.66 0.40 -21.15
N CYS A 312 9.94 1.32 -20.23
CA CYS A 312 10.87 2.44 -20.45
C CYS A 312 10.43 3.38 -21.58
N ILE A 313 9.13 3.70 -21.62
CA ILE A 313 8.53 4.55 -22.66
C ILE A 313 9.01 5.99 -22.49
N SER A 314 9.46 6.61 -23.59
CA SER A 314 9.86 8.02 -23.59
C SER A 314 8.65 8.95 -23.40
N LEU A 315 8.89 10.18 -22.95
CA LEU A 315 7.80 11.15 -22.77
C LEU A 315 7.12 11.53 -24.11
N ASP A 316 7.90 11.58 -25.19
CA ASP A 316 7.39 11.89 -26.53
C ASP A 316 6.52 10.73 -27.05
N ASP A 317 7.00 9.48 -26.90
CA ASP A 317 6.23 8.29 -27.26
C ASP A 317 4.95 8.16 -26.43
N LEU A 318 5.02 8.45 -25.13
CA LEU A 318 3.85 8.46 -24.27
C LEU A 318 2.82 9.47 -24.79
N SER A 319 3.24 10.65 -25.24
CA SER A 319 2.34 11.68 -25.77
C SER A 319 1.56 11.16 -26.97
N VAL A 320 2.22 10.44 -27.89
CA VAL A 320 1.56 9.78 -29.04
C VAL A 320 0.56 8.71 -28.58
N VAL A 321 0.91 7.89 -27.58
CA VAL A 321 -0.01 6.87 -27.03
C VAL A 321 -1.23 7.52 -26.35
N LEU A 322 -1.05 8.63 -25.64
CA LEU A 322 -2.16 9.39 -25.02
C LEU A 322 -3.09 10.01 -26.08
N GLU A 323 -2.55 10.42 -27.22
CA GLU A 323 -3.35 10.85 -28.38
C GLU A 323 -4.16 9.70 -28.98
N SER A 324 -3.54 8.54 -29.25
CA SER A 324 -4.26 7.34 -29.71
C SER A 324 -5.35 6.89 -28.73
N ALA A 325 -5.11 7.06 -27.42
CA ALA A 325 -6.13 6.82 -26.41
C ALA A 325 -7.28 7.81 -26.53
N THR A 326 -6.99 9.10 -26.75
CA THR A 326 -8.02 10.13 -26.98
C THR A 326 -8.88 9.80 -28.19
N ASP A 327 -8.27 9.40 -29.30
CA ASP A 327 -8.99 9.01 -30.53
C ASP A 327 -9.89 7.80 -30.26
N SER A 328 -9.40 6.83 -29.47
CA SER A 328 -10.17 5.65 -29.06
C SER A 328 -11.39 6.01 -28.19
N LEU A 329 -11.30 7.02 -27.33
CA LEU A 329 -12.47 7.51 -26.55
C LEU A 329 -13.54 8.19 -27.41
N GLN A 330 -13.13 8.81 -28.53
CA GLN A 330 -14.04 9.53 -29.43
C GLN A 330 -14.68 8.62 -30.48
N ASN A 331 -14.10 7.44 -30.71
CA ASN A 331 -14.61 6.49 -31.69
C ASN A 331 -15.96 5.88 -31.25
N LYS A 332 -17.05 6.43 -31.78
CA LYS A 332 -18.43 5.98 -31.50
C LYS A 332 -18.72 4.53 -31.91
N LYS A 333 -17.87 3.91 -32.74
CA LYS A 333 -18.00 2.51 -33.14
C LYS A 333 -17.27 1.55 -32.19
N GLY A 334 -16.43 2.07 -31.28
CA GLY A 334 -15.66 1.26 -30.34
C GLY A 334 -16.54 0.66 -29.24
N HIS A 335 -16.31 -0.61 -28.89
CA HIS A 335 -17.01 -1.26 -27.79
C HIS A 335 -16.42 -0.82 -26.44
N VAL A 336 -17.27 -0.37 -25.51
CA VAL A 336 -16.85 0.19 -24.22
C VAL A 336 -15.95 -0.77 -23.44
N SER A 337 -16.26 -2.08 -23.44
CA SER A 337 -15.45 -3.08 -22.73
C SER A 337 -14.02 -3.19 -23.25
N VAL A 338 -13.82 -3.09 -24.58
CA VAL A 338 -12.48 -3.14 -25.19
C VAL A 338 -11.70 -1.89 -24.80
N THR A 339 -12.33 -0.71 -24.91
CA THR A 339 -11.73 0.55 -24.50
C THR A 339 -11.30 0.50 -23.03
N LEU A 340 -12.15 0.01 -22.12
CA LEU A 340 -11.80 -0.12 -20.70
C LEU A 340 -10.57 -1.00 -20.47
N ARG A 341 -10.47 -2.15 -21.16
CA ARG A 341 -9.29 -3.02 -21.06
C ARG A 341 -8.00 -2.36 -21.58
N CYS A 342 -8.07 -1.65 -22.69
CA CYS A 342 -6.93 -0.88 -23.19
C CYS A 342 -6.53 0.24 -22.22
N LEU A 343 -7.50 0.91 -21.58
CA LEU A 343 -7.22 1.92 -20.57
C LEU A 343 -6.57 1.32 -19.32
N VAL A 344 -6.95 0.11 -18.91
CA VAL A 344 -6.24 -0.63 -17.84
C VAL A 344 -4.77 -0.79 -18.22
N CYS A 345 -4.47 -1.26 -19.44
CA CYS A 345 -3.09 -1.45 -19.90
C CYS A 345 -2.27 -0.14 -19.88
N LEU A 346 -2.85 0.94 -20.40
CA LEU A 346 -2.22 2.27 -20.41
C LEU A 346 -1.89 2.75 -19.00
N TRP A 347 -2.87 2.77 -18.09
CA TRP A 347 -2.69 3.34 -16.76
C TRP A 347 -1.87 2.45 -15.82
N SER A 348 -1.94 1.12 -15.97
CA SER A 348 -1.02 0.20 -15.30
C SER A 348 0.42 0.54 -15.65
N THR A 349 0.70 0.78 -16.94
CA THR A 349 2.05 1.10 -17.41
C THR A 349 2.51 2.45 -16.91
N ILE A 350 1.67 3.50 -17.01
CA ILE A 350 2.01 4.83 -16.49
C ILE A 350 2.44 4.77 -15.02
N ARG A 351 1.75 3.95 -14.20
CA ARG A 351 2.12 3.75 -12.80
C ARG A 351 3.43 2.97 -12.65
N LEU A 352 3.60 1.85 -13.36
CA LEU A 352 4.83 1.03 -13.33
C LEU A 352 6.09 1.80 -13.74
N GLU A 353 5.97 2.69 -14.71
CA GLU A 353 7.07 3.52 -15.22
C GLU A 353 7.55 4.57 -14.21
N GLY A 354 6.79 4.84 -13.13
CA GLY A 354 7.16 5.82 -12.09
C GLY A 354 7.27 7.26 -12.62
N LEU A 355 6.52 7.57 -13.68
CA LEU A 355 6.58 8.89 -14.32
C LEU A 355 6.06 9.97 -13.40
N CYS A 356 6.75 11.11 -13.38
CA CYS A 356 6.29 12.28 -12.64
C CYS A 356 5.00 12.83 -13.26
N LYS A 357 4.12 13.37 -12.41
CA LYS A 357 2.90 14.01 -12.89
C LYS A 357 3.23 15.13 -13.88
N ASN A 358 2.56 15.12 -15.03
CA ASN A 358 2.68 16.16 -16.04
C ASN A 358 1.28 16.54 -16.56
N ARG A 359 1.21 17.64 -17.32
CA ARG A 359 -0.06 18.19 -17.80
C ARG A 359 -0.80 17.22 -18.73
N ASP A 360 -0.09 16.49 -19.58
CA ASP A 360 -0.69 15.63 -20.60
C ASP A 360 -1.29 14.37 -19.97
N ILE A 361 -0.58 13.75 -19.03
CA ILE A 361 -1.09 12.65 -18.20
C ILE A 361 -2.35 13.11 -17.46
N LEU A 362 -2.31 14.25 -16.76
CA LEU A 362 -3.47 14.74 -16.00
C LEU A 362 -4.65 15.11 -16.90
N ARG A 363 -4.40 15.67 -18.09
CA ARG A 363 -5.46 15.95 -19.07
C ARG A 363 -6.09 14.68 -19.59
N GLN A 364 -5.30 13.64 -19.86
CA GLN A 364 -5.81 12.35 -20.28
C GLN A 364 -6.57 11.64 -19.16
N PHE A 365 -6.10 11.77 -17.90
CA PHE A 365 -6.83 11.30 -16.73
C PHE A 365 -8.24 11.89 -16.69
N ASP A 366 -8.34 13.22 -16.79
CA ASP A 366 -9.62 13.91 -16.71
C ASP A 366 -10.56 13.51 -17.88
N ARG A 367 -10.01 13.32 -19.10
CA ARG A 367 -10.76 12.80 -20.26
C ARG A 367 -11.31 11.39 -20.00
N ASN A 368 -10.49 10.50 -19.44
CA ASN A 368 -10.90 9.14 -19.13
C ASN A 368 -12.01 9.10 -18.08
N ILE A 369 -11.92 9.93 -17.03
CA ILE A 369 -12.98 10.06 -16.01
C ILE A 369 -14.30 10.48 -16.65
N ILE A 370 -14.29 11.49 -17.53
CA ILE A 370 -15.49 11.97 -18.25
C ILE A 370 -16.07 10.87 -19.15
N TYR A 371 -15.21 10.18 -19.90
CA TYR A 371 -15.61 9.10 -20.77
C TYR A 371 -16.28 7.96 -19.98
N ILE A 372 -15.64 7.52 -18.90
CA ILE A 372 -16.17 6.47 -18.02
C ILE A 372 -17.54 6.91 -17.53
N ASN A 373 -17.66 8.09 -16.90
CA ASN A 373 -18.92 8.57 -16.33
C ASN A 373 -20.07 8.60 -17.35
N SER A 374 -19.76 9.02 -18.58
CA SER A 374 -20.75 9.15 -19.66
C SER A 374 -21.24 7.79 -20.17
N ASN A 375 -20.42 6.75 -20.02
CA ASN A 375 -20.68 5.41 -20.56
C ASN A 375 -20.91 4.35 -19.48
N ILE A 376 -21.00 4.69 -18.18
CA ILE A 376 -21.22 3.68 -17.13
C ILE A 376 -22.51 2.88 -17.39
N LYS A 377 -23.56 3.55 -17.89
CA LYS A 377 -24.86 2.91 -18.17
C LYS A 377 -24.81 1.86 -19.28
N SER A 378 -23.86 1.97 -20.22
CA SER A 378 -23.72 1.03 -21.34
C SER A 378 -22.84 -0.18 -21.01
N ILE A 379 -22.40 -0.32 -19.76
CA ILE A 379 -21.65 -1.48 -19.29
C ILE A 379 -22.68 -2.49 -18.77
N GLU A 380 -22.98 -3.50 -19.60
CA GLU A 380 -24.03 -4.49 -19.31
C GLU A 380 -23.46 -5.85 -18.87
N ASP A 381 -22.21 -6.16 -19.21
CA ASP A 381 -21.57 -7.45 -19.00
C ASP A 381 -20.60 -7.46 -17.79
N GLY A 382 -20.59 -8.57 -17.05
CA GLY A 382 -19.74 -8.77 -15.86
C GLY A 382 -18.24 -8.49 -16.10
N PRO A 383 -17.61 -9.00 -17.17
CA PRO A 383 -16.20 -8.75 -17.45
C PRO A 383 -15.84 -7.27 -17.67
N ALA A 384 -16.75 -6.49 -18.26
CA ALA A 384 -16.54 -5.05 -18.42
C ALA A 384 -16.69 -4.30 -17.09
N ALA A 385 -17.58 -4.73 -16.21
CA ALA A 385 -17.68 -4.20 -14.85
C ALA A 385 -16.40 -4.49 -14.03
N ASP A 386 -15.81 -5.67 -14.20
CA ASP A 386 -14.51 -6.00 -13.58
C ASP A 386 -13.38 -5.12 -14.12
N SER A 387 -13.34 -4.92 -15.43
CA SER A 387 -12.37 -4.02 -16.09
C SER A 387 -12.54 -2.57 -15.61
N LEU A 388 -13.77 -2.09 -15.43
CA LEU A 388 -14.05 -0.79 -14.85
C LEU A 388 -13.52 -0.71 -13.41
N SER A 389 -13.81 -1.73 -12.59
CA SER A 389 -13.38 -1.78 -11.19
C SER A 389 -11.84 -1.74 -11.09
N GLN A 390 -11.15 -2.49 -11.95
CA GLN A 390 -9.70 -2.52 -12.05
C GLN A 390 -9.14 -1.16 -12.48
N LEU A 391 -9.69 -0.57 -13.54
CA LEU A 391 -9.28 0.75 -14.03
C LEU A 391 -9.42 1.82 -12.94
N LEU A 392 -10.59 1.89 -12.28
CA LEU A 392 -10.83 2.86 -11.23
C LEU A 392 -9.90 2.64 -10.02
N THR A 393 -9.55 1.39 -9.70
CA THR A 393 -8.53 1.10 -8.67
C THR A 393 -7.16 1.64 -9.08
N ILE A 394 -6.71 1.40 -10.31
CA ILE A 394 -5.42 1.93 -10.81
C ILE A 394 -5.41 3.46 -10.79
N LEU A 395 -6.47 4.10 -11.30
CA LEU A 395 -6.59 5.56 -11.30
C LEU A 395 -6.59 6.13 -9.88
N SER A 396 -7.18 5.43 -8.91
CA SER A 396 -7.14 5.83 -7.50
C SER A 396 -5.72 5.77 -6.91
N GLU A 397 -4.95 4.73 -7.23
CA GLU A 397 -3.54 4.62 -6.79
C GLU A 397 -2.68 5.74 -7.39
N ILE A 398 -2.87 6.06 -8.67
CA ILE A 398 -2.16 7.17 -9.33
C ILE A 398 -2.47 8.51 -8.66
N CYS A 399 -3.73 8.76 -8.30
CA CYS A 399 -4.08 9.97 -7.53
C CYS A 399 -3.33 10.04 -6.20
N ILE A 400 -3.12 8.91 -5.51
CA ILE A 400 -2.37 8.86 -4.26
C ILE A 400 -0.88 9.07 -4.51
N ASP A 401 -0.31 8.42 -5.54
CA ASP A 401 1.08 8.58 -5.96
C ASP A 401 1.40 10.06 -6.28
N TYR A 402 0.45 10.78 -6.89
CA TYR A 402 0.62 12.19 -7.28
C TYR A 402 0.12 13.24 -6.26
N GLY A 403 -0.51 12.80 -5.17
CA GLY A 403 -1.12 13.69 -4.16
C GLY A 403 -2.33 14.48 -4.67
N GLU A 404 -3.08 13.94 -5.63
CA GLU A 404 -4.19 14.62 -6.32
C GLU A 404 -5.56 14.26 -5.70
N PHE A 405 -5.79 14.59 -4.42
CA PHE A 405 -7.00 14.20 -3.68
C PHE A 405 -8.32 14.75 -4.27
N LYS A 406 -8.28 15.90 -4.96
CA LYS A 406 -9.44 16.40 -5.72
C LYS A 406 -9.83 15.48 -6.88
N ARG A 407 -8.84 14.92 -7.59
CA ARG A 407 -9.07 13.93 -8.66
C ARG A 407 -9.48 12.58 -8.09
N LEU A 408 -8.94 12.20 -6.93
CA LEU A 408 -9.39 11.01 -6.20
C LEU A 408 -10.88 11.07 -5.86
N ALA A 409 -11.38 12.24 -5.43
CA ALA A 409 -12.81 12.43 -5.17
C ALA A 409 -13.69 12.18 -6.42
N ASN A 410 -13.19 12.49 -7.62
CA ASN A 410 -13.89 12.16 -8.87
C ASN A 410 -13.92 10.65 -9.10
N VAL A 411 -12.82 9.93 -8.85
CA VAL A 411 -12.76 8.46 -8.94
C VAL A 411 -13.73 7.80 -7.94
N ILE A 412 -13.78 8.29 -6.70
CA ILE A 412 -14.73 7.81 -5.69
C ILE A 412 -16.17 8.02 -6.17
N SER A 413 -16.46 9.17 -6.78
CA SER A 413 -17.78 9.45 -7.36
C SER A 413 -18.14 8.48 -8.49
N LEU A 414 -17.17 8.05 -9.31
CA LEU A 414 -17.41 7.02 -10.34
C LEU A 414 -17.68 5.64 -9.74
N PHE A 415 -16.92 5.22 -8.71
CA PHE A 415 -17.22 4.00 -7.97
C PHE A 415 -18.64 4.02 -7.40
N PHE A 416 -19.07 5.15 -6.85
CA PHE A 416 -20.42 5.34 -6.32
C PHE A 416 -21.49 5.30 -7.44
N ASN A 417 -21.26 5.98 -8.56
CA ASN A 417 -22.19 5.97 -9.68
C ASN A 417 -22.36 4.55 -10.24
N ALA A 418 -21.26 3.80 -10.36
CA ALA A 418 -21.29 2.39 -10.74
C ALA A 418 -22.04 1.53 -9.70
N SER A 419 -21.87 1.78 -8.39
CA SER A 419 -22.62 1.04 -7.36
C SER A 419 -24.12 1.24 -7.46
N VAL A 420 -24.56 2.47 -7.78
CA VAL A 420 -25.99 2.79 -7.94
C VAL A 420 -26.55 2.19 -9.23
N LEU A 421 -25.87 2.38 -10.36
CA LEU A 421 -26.33 1.92 -11.67
C LEU A 421 -26.35 0.39 -11.77
N PHE A 422 -25.30 -0.28 -11.30
CA PHE A 422 -25.23 -1.74 -11.30
C PHE A 422 -25.92 -2.38 -10.09
N LYS A 423 -26.44 -1.57 -9.15
CA LYS A 423 -26.96 -2.03 -7.85
C LYS A 423 -25.98 -2.97 -7.12
N SER A 424 -24.68 -2.68 -7.25
CA SER A 424 -23.60 -3.54 -6.76
C SER A 424 -23.06 -3.06 -5.42
N HIS A 425 -23.24 -3.89 -4.39
CA HIS A 425 -22.66 -3.65 -3.07
C HIS A 425 -21.13 -3.69 -3.06
N SER A 426 -20.51 -4.49 -3.93
CA SER A 426 -19.05 -4.54 -4.03
C SER A 426 -18.46 -3.18 -4.44
N PHE A 427 -19.08 -2.51 -5.43
CA PHE A 427 -18.71 -1.15 -5.81
C PHE A 427 -18.96 -0.14 -4.67
N LEU A 428 -20.03 -0.31 -3.90
CA LEU A 428 -20.33 0.55 -2.76
C LEU A 428 -19.29 0.38 -1.65
N LEU A 429 -18.87 -0.85 -1.32
CA LEU A 429 -17.79 -1.10 -0.36
C LEU A 429 -16.44 -0.55 -0.82
N LYS A 430 -16.12 -0.66 -2.12
CA LYS A 430 -14.93 -0.01 -2.68
C LYS A 430 -15.00 1.51 -2.55
N THR A 431 -16.18 2.10 -2.79
CA THR A 431 -16.43 3.53 -2.63
C THR A 431 -16.16 3.98 -1.20
N THR A 432 -16.75 3.29 -0.23
CA THR A 432 -16.66 3.66 1.19
C THR A 432 -15.24 3.47 1.72
N CYS A 433 -14.61 2.34 1.39
CA CYS A 433 -13.23 2.06 1.74
C CYS A 433 -12.28 3.13 1.17
N LEU A 434 -12.44 3.52 -0.09
CA LEU A 434 -11.60 4.52 -0.73
C LEU A 434 -11.83 5.95 -0.18
N GLU A 435 -13.06 6.30 0.19
CA GLU A 435 -13.35 7.59 0.83
C GLU A 435 -12.70 7.67 2.22
N ILE A 436 -12.79 6.62 3.04
CA ILE A 436 -12.09 6.59 4.35
C ILE A 436 -10.58 6.58 4.16
N ARG A 437 -10.06 5.85 3.16
CA ARG A 437 -8.63 5.91 2.83
C ARG A 437 -8.21 7.33 2.45
N SER A 438 -8.99 8.03 1.63
CA SER A 438 -8.72 9.43 1.28
C SER A 438 -8.71 10.32 2.52
N LEU A 439 -9.66 10.17 3.44
CA LEU A 439 -9.71 10.91 4.70
C LEU A 439 -8.43 10.71 5.53
N LEU A 440 -8.00 9.45 5.70
CA LEU A 440 -6.82 9.10 6.48
C LEU A 440 -5.51 9.60 5.86
N LEU A 441 -5.45 9.73 4.52
CA LEU A 441 -4.26 10.19 3.80
C LEU A 441 -4.16 11.72 3.68
N ASP A 442 -5.29 12.41 3.48
CA ASP A 442 -5.33 13.87 3.34
C ASP A 442 -5.13 14.58 4.69
N ASN A 443 -5.52 13.92 5.80
CA ASN A 443 -5.35 14.39 7.18
C ASN A 443 -5.93 15.81 7.43
N ASP A 444 -6.94 16.21 6.66
CA ASP A 444 -7.67 17.46 6.85
C ASP A 444 -8.87 17.24 7.78
N SER A 445 -8.81 17.79 9.00
CA SER A 445 -9.92 17.69 9.97
C SER A 445 -11.21 18.35 9.47
N LYS A 446 -11.14 19.31 8.54
CA LYS A 446 -12.31 19.90 7.88
C LYS A 446 -12.89 18.98 6.80
N ALA A 447 -12.13 18.00 6.31
CA ALA A 447 -12.61 16.97 5.40
C ALA A 447 -13.53 15.98 6.11
N THR A 448 -13.35 15.73 7.42
CA THR A 448 -14.18 14.80 8.19
C THR A 448 -15.67 15.09 8.07
N HIS A 449 -16.10 16.35 8.23
CA HIS A 449 -17.51 16.72 8.08
C HIS A 449 -18.04 16.44 6.66
N ARG A 450 -17.25 16.75 5.63
CA ARG A 450 -17.60 16.48 4.22
C ARG A 450 -17.73 14.98 3.95
N THR A 451 -16.84 14.17 4.53
CA THR A 451 -16.88 12.72 4.43
C THR A 451 -18.14 12.16 5.11
N ILE A 452 -18.48 12.64 6.31
CA ILE A 452 -19.71 12.24 7.01
C ILE A 452 -20.95 12.49 6.13
N MET A 453 -21.08 13.70 5.54
CA MET A 453 -22.21 14.02 4.65
C MET A 453 -22.27 13.14 3.39
N LYS A 454 -21.13 12.71 2.82
CA LYS A 454 -21.13 11.76 1.70
C LYS A 454 -21.62 10.38 2.11
N PHE A 455 -21.28 9.95 3.33
CA PHE A 455 -21.67 8.64 3.83
C PHE A 455 -23.16 8.50 4.10
N GLU A 456 -23.88 9.60 4.38
CA GLU A 456 -25.34 9.61 4.36
C GLU A 456 -25.85 9.03 3.03
N LYS A 457 -25.36 9.57 1.91
CA LYS A 457 -25.70 9.10 0.56
C LYS A 457 -25.28 7.64 0.32
N PHE A 458 -24.11 7.24 0.84
CA PHE A 458 -23.63 5.86 0.69
C PHE A 458 -24.53 4.87 1.43
N VAL A 459 -24.87 5.15 2.69
CA VAL A 459 -25.78 4.32 3.50
C VAL A 459 -27.16 4.28 2.85
N SER A 460 -27.74 5.40 2.43
CA SER A 460 -29.05 5.42 1.79
C SER A 460 -29.10 4.62 0.47
N SER A 461 -27.97 4.48 -0.22
CA SER A 461 -27.86 3.71 -1.48
C SER A 461 -27.71 2.19 -1.30
N ALA A 462 -27.42 1.71 -0.08
CA ALA A 462 -27.25 0.29 0.18
C ALA A 462 -28.58 -0.48 0.07
N GLN A 463 -28.56 -1.66 -0.53
CA GLN A 463 -29.79 -2.37 -0.93
C GLN A 463 -30.53 -3.07 0.23
N SER A 464 -29.92 -3.20 1.40
CA SER A 464 -30.53 -3.85 2.57
C SER A 464 -29.98 -3.28 3.88
N ILE A 465 -30.70 -3.48 4.98
CA ILE A 465 -30.29 -3.02 6.33
C ILE A 465 -28.91 -3.56 6.71
N GLN A 466 -28.64 -4.84 6.43
CA GLN A 466 -27.32 -5.43 6.71
C GLN A 466 -26.20 -4.73 5.95
N LYS A 467 -26.44 -4.41 4.67
CA LYS A 467 -25.48 -3.69 3.82
C LYS A 467 -25.31 -2.23 4.27
N LYS A 468 -26.39 -1.59 4.75
CA LYS A 468 -26.34 -0.26 5.36
C LYS A 468 -25.43 -0.26 6.59
N LEU A 469 -25.59 -1.24 7.48
CA LEU A 469 -24.74 -1.39 8.66
C LEU A 469 -23.27 -1.62 8.28
N GLU A 470 -23.00 -2.47 7.30
CA GLU A 470 -21.63 -2.73 6.83
C GLU A 470 -20.96 -1.45 6.31
N VAL A 471 -21.67 -0.66 5.49
CA VAL A 471 -21.19 0.65 5.02
C VAL A 471 -20.98 1.61 6.18
N PHE A 472 -21.92 1.65 7.12
CA PHE A 472 -21.87 2.52 8.29
C PHE A 472 -20.65 2.22 9.20
N CYS A 473 -20.29 0.95 9.38
CA CYS A 473 -19.15 0.54 10.20
C CYS A 473 -17.79 1.04 9.67
N TYR A 474 -17.66 1.35 8.38
CA TYR A 474 -16.46 2.01 7.86
C TYR A 474 -16.31 3.43 8.40
N LEU A 475 -17.42 4.14 8.55
CA LEU A 475 -17.44 5.53 9.00
C LEU A 475 -17.44 5.61 10.53
N PHE A 476 -18.26 4.81 11.22
CA PHE A 476 -18.33 4.78 12.68
C PHE A 476 -17.19 3.94 13.26
N ASN A 477 -15.97 4.46 13.13
CA ASN A 477 -14.75 3.78 13.46
C ASN A 477 -13.77 4.73 14.17
N VAL A 478 -13.08 4.25 15.21
CA VAL A 478 -12.11 5.05 15.99
C VAL A 478 -11.02 5.67 15.11
N TYR A 479 -10.65 5.01 14.01
CA TYR A 479 -9.62 5.51 13.11
C TYR A 479 -10.04 6.79 12.36
N CYS A 480 -11.36 7.00 12.15
CA CYS A 480 -11.90 8.22 11.58
C CYS A 480 -11.78 9.44 12.50
N MET A 481 -11.35 9.24 13.76
CA MET A 481 -11.02 10.34 14.68
C MET A 481 -9.69 10.99 14.35
N VAL A 482 -8.87 10.40 13.47
CA VAL A 482 -7.60 10.96 12.99
C VAL A 482 -6.69 11.43 14.14
N ARG A 483 -6.70 10.65 15.23
CA ARG A 483 -6.00 10.93 16.48
C ARG A 483 -6.33 12.25 17.18
N ASN A 484 -7.46 12.88 16.86
CA ASN A 484 -7.94 14.07 17.56
C ASN A 484 -8.50 13.68 18.93
N ASP A 485 -7.91 14.19 20.01
CA ASP A 485 -8.24 13.91 21.42
C ASP A 485 -9.21 14.93 22.05
N SER A 486 -9.69 15.90 21.27
CA SER A 486 -10.65 16.89 21.78
C SER A 486 -12.04 16.29 21.98
N LEU A 487 -12.59 16.49 23.18
CA LEU A 487 -13.98 16.18 23.49
C LEU A 487 -14.95 16.90 22.54
N SER A 488 -14.67 18.15 22.13
CA SER A 488 -15.52 18.90 21.21
C SER A 488 -15.63 18.21 19.85
N PHE A 489 -14.49 17.72 19.33
CA PHE A 489 -14.44 17.02 18.06
C PHE A 489 -15.20 15.69 18.14
N ILE A 490 -15.01 14.92 19.23
CA ILE A 490 -15.74 13.66 19.46
C ILE A 490 -17.26 13.92 19.50
N PHE A 491 -17.72 14.93 20.23
CA PHE A 491 -19.14 15.27 20.29
C PHE A 491 -19.69 15.70 18.93
N ASP A 492 -18.99 16.59 18.23
CA ASP A 492 -19.43 17.06 16.92
C ASP A 492 -19.49 15.94 15.89
N PHE A 493 -18.47 15.06 15.90
CA PHE A 493 -18.44 13.84 15.14
C PHE A 493 -19.72 13.04 15.45
N VAL A 494 -19.87 12.50 16.66
CA VAL A 494 -21.00 11.63 17.07
C VAL A 494 -22.37 12.26 16.82
N ARG A 495 -22.55 13.56 17.11
CA ARG A 495 -23.81 14.26 16.84
C ARG A 495 -24.17 14.25 15.35
N THR A 496 -23.19 14.46 14.48
CA THR A 496 -23.38 14.39 13.03
C THR A 496 -23.69 12.95 12.59
N TYR A 497 -23.14 11.93 13.26
CA TYR A 497 -23.52 10.51 13.01
C TYR A 497 -24.97 10.21 13.39
N SER A 498 -25.43 10.67 14.56
CA SER A 498 -26.80 10.44 15.01
C SER A 498 -27.84 11.01 14.04
N TYR A 499 -27.49 12.12 13.37
CA TYR A 499 -28.31 12.66 12.28
C TYR A 499 -28.46 11.65 11.12
N ILE A 500 -27.36 11.08 10.63
CA ILE A 500 -27.39 10.10 9.52
C ILE A 500 -28.25 8.88 9.89
N VAL A 501 -28.06 8.32 11.08
CA VAL A 501 -28.83 7.13 11.52
C VAL A 501 -30.34 7.42 11.61
N SER A 502 -30.71 8.66 11.92
CA SER A 502 -32.11 9.06 12.04
C SER A 502 -32.80 9.33 10.68
N HIS A 503 -32.01 9.55 9.60
CA HIS A 503 -32.51 9.96 8.29
C HIS A 503 -32.21 8.94 7.15
N ALA A 504 -31.46 7.86 7.44
CA ALA A 504 -31.11 6.79 6.50
C ALA A 504 -31.91 5.51 6.74
#